data_AF-A0A1E3Q4F6-F1
#
_entry.id   AF-A0A1E3Q4F6-F1
#
_cell.length_a   1.000
_cell.length_b   1.000
_cell.length_c   1.000
_cell.angle_alpha   90.00
_cell.angle_beta   90.00
_cell.angle_gamma   90.00
#
_symmetry.space_group_name_H-M   'P 1'
#
loop_
_entity.id
_entity.type
_entity.pdbx_description
1 polymer ?
#
loop_
_entity_poly.entity_id
_entity_poly.type
_entity_poly.pdbx_seq_one_letter_code
_entity_poly.pdbx_strand_id
1 'polypeptide(L)'
;MLLPYDVDLSKQTSAGQTPLHYAVSRVRYDVAVRLIEKYPAAVRIRDRQNQVPLHRAAAIGNIPLINLLIKNKSPLNTVDRSGWTPLFHAAAEGHGDAALALIRVGADTEKLDPDGNTFLKVCPDDKVKKWIQDMAAREGQGL
;
A
#
# COMPACT_ATOMS: atom_id res chain seq x y z
N MET A 1 13.66 -22.90 -1.45
CA MET A 1 13.58 -23.09 0.01
C MET A 1 12.11 -23.30 0.38
N LEU A 2 11.74 -24.57 0.55
CA LEU A 2 10.47 -24.98 1.17
C LEU A 2 10.56 -24.58 2.64
N LEU A 3 9.58 -23.84 3.17
CA LEU A 3 9.47 -23.62 4.62
C LEU A 3 9.20 -25.00 5.24
N PRO A 4 10.16 -25.57 6.00
CA PRO A 4 9.93 -26.82 6.70
C PRO A 4 9.11 -26.50 7.96
N TYR A 5 8.18 -27.38 8.31
CA TYR A 5 7.17 -27.27 9.38
C TYR A 5 5.93 -26.44 9.02
N ASP A 6 4.81 -26.85 9.62
CA ASP A 6 3.53 -26.13 9.73
C ASP A 6 3.74 -24.77 10.42
N VAL A 7 4.48 -23.88 9.76
CA VAL A 7 4.59 -22.48 10.15
C VAL A 7 3.22 -21.90 9.88
N ASP A 8 2.47 -21.70 10.96
CA ASP A 8 1.23 -20.96 10.93
C ASP A 8 1.50 -19.53 10.42
N LEU A 9 1.22 -19.33 9.13
CA LEU A 9 1.43 -18.06 8.43
C LEU A 9 0.45 -16.97 8.89
N SER A 10 -0.54 -17.34 9.72
CA SER A 10 -1.43 -16.40 10.38
C SER A 10 -0.87 -15.85 11.69
N LYS A 11 0.13 -16.51 12.30
CA LYS A 11 0.72 -16.05 13.54
C LYS A 11 1.32 -14.66 13.38
N GLN A 12 0.94 -13.81 14.32
CA GLN A 12 1.42 -12.44 14.42
C GLN A 12 2.48 -12.36 15.52
N THR A 13 3.51 -11.56 15.30
CA THR A 13 4.48 -11.22 16.35
C THR A 13 3.83 -10.35 17.43
N SER A 14 4.59 -10.01 18.47
CA SER A 14 4.17 -8.98 19.41
C SER A 14 3.88 -7.63 18.72
N ALA A 15 4.36 -7.35 17.51
CA ALA A 15 3.98 -6.15 16.78
C ALA A 15 2.68 -6.31 15.95
N GLY A 16 2.01 -7.47 16.00
CA GLY A 16 0.90 -7.78 15.09
C GLY A 16 1.37 -8.16 13.68
N GLN A 17 2.68 -8.29 13.44
CA GLN A 17 3.20 -8.48 12.09
C GLN A 17 3.17 -9.97 11.71
N THR A 18 2.65 -10.26 10.52
CA THR A 18 2.72 -11.59 9.90
C THR A 18 4.06 -11.76 9.15
N PRO A 19 4.44 -12.99 8.76
CA PRO A 19 5.60 -13.20 7.88
C PRO A 19 5.57 -12.35 6.60
N LEU A 20 4.38 -12.07 6.07
CA LEU A 20 4.23 -11.24 4.87
C LEU A 20 4.61 -9.77 5.14
N HIS A 21 4.29 -9.22 6.31
CA HIS A 21 4.74 -7.87 6.69
C HIS A 21 6.26 -7.79 6.66
N TYR A 22 6.96 -8.77 7.24
CA TYR A 22 8.42 -8.81 7.23
C TYR A 22 9.00 -8.98 5.83
N ALA A 23 8.41 -9.84 5.00
CA ALA A 23 8.86 -10.03 3.62
C ALA A 23 8.77 -8.71 2.82
N VAL A 24 7.66 -7.97 2.97
CA VAL A 24 7.48 -6.66 2.33
C VAL A 24 8.45 -5.62 2.89
N SER A 25 8.58 -5.51 4.22
CA SER A 25 9.51 -4.55 4.86
C SER A 25 10.98 -4.81 4.53
N ARG A 26 11.34 -6.05 4.16
CA ARG A 26 12.70 -6.42 3.73
C ARG A 26 12.83 -6.51 2.20
N VAL A 27 11.80 -6.09 1.46
CA VAL A 27 11.76 -6.08 -0.01
C VAL A 27 12.05 -7.46 -0.63
N ARG A 28 11.62 -8.54 0.05
CA ARG A 28 11.83 -9.92 -0.39
C ARG A 28 10.68 -10.39 -1.27
N TYR A 29 10.66 -9.95 -2.53
CA TYR A 29 9.58 -10.24 -3.48
C TYR A 29 9.27 -11.73 -3.60
N ASP A 30 10.26 -12.59 -3.85
CA ASP A 30 10.05 -14.04 -4.02
C ASP A 30 9.45 -14.70 -2.76
N VAL A 31 9.80 -14.19 -1.59
CA VAL A 31 9.24 -14.68 -0.32
C VAL A 31 7.81 -14.19 -0.16
N ALA A 32 7.52 -12.93 -0.51
CA ALA A 32 6.17 -12.39 -0.49
C ALA A 32 5.24 -13.19 -1.43
N VAL A 33 5.69 -13.52 -2.64
CA VAL A 33 4.94 -14.38 -3.58
C VAL A 33 4.60 -15.72 -2.93
N ARG A 34 5.60 -16.45 -2.43
CA ARG A 34 5.37 -17.77 -1.80
C ARG A 34 4.47 -17.70 -0.57
N LEU A 35 4.57 -16.63 0.22
CA LEU A 35 3.72 -16.45 1.40
C LEU A 35 2.27 -16.18 1.01
N ILE A 36 2.04 -15.38 -0.02
CA ILE A 36 0.68 -15.09 -0.52
C ILE A 36 0.07 -16.33 -1.17
N GLU A 37 0.84 -17.10 -1.94
CA GLU A 37 0.38 -18.37 -2.52
C GLU A 37 -0.06 -19.37 -1.45
N LYS A 38 0.70 -19.49 -0.35
CA LYS A 38 0.37 -20.38 0.76
C LYS A 38 -0.75 -19.86 1.66
N TYR A 39 -0.82 -18.54 1.85
CA TYR A 39 -1.81 -17.92 2.73
C TYR A 39 -2.30 -16.58 2.16
N PRO A 40 -3.24 -16.61 1.19
CA PRO A 40 -3.69 -15.40 0.50
C PRO A 40 -4.29 -14.35 1.43
N ALA A 41 -4.95 -14.77 2.52
CA ALA A 41 -5.56 -13.86 3.49
C ALA A 41 -4.53 -12.97 4.21
N ALA A 42 -3.24 -13.31 4.19
CA ALA A 42 -2.17 -12.52 4.81
C ALA A 42 -2.12 -11.06 4.32
N VAL A 43 -2.52 -10.79 3.07
CA VAL A 43 -2.53 -9.45 2.46
C VAL A 43 -3.53 -8.49 3.11
N ARG A 44 -4.45 -9.00 3.94
CA ARG A 44 -5.50 -8.24 4.63
C ARG A 44 -5.27 -8.15 6.14
N ILE A 45 -4.29 -8.89 6.69
CA ILE A 45 -4.02 -8.89 8.12
C ILE A 45 -3.40 -7.54 8.49
N ARG A 46 -3.87 -6.98 9.61
CA ARG A 46 -3.41 -5.71 10.13
C ARG A 46 -2.41 -5.93 11.26
N ASP A 47 -1.31 -5.19 11.24
CA ASP A 47 -0.39 -5.10 12.37
C ASP A 47 -0.98 -4.24 13.51
N ARG A 48 -0.22 -4.06 14.60
CA ARG A 48 -0.67 -3.22 15.72
C ARG A 48 -0.84 -1.76 15.33
N GLN A 49 -0.31 -1.28 14.22
CA GLN A 49 -0.58 0.07 13.72
C GLN A 49 -1.80 0.11 12.81
N ASN A 50 -2.62 -0.96 12.76
CA ASN A 50 -3.69 -1.15 11.78
C ASN A 50 -3.20 -1.20 10.32
N GLN A 51 -1.90 -1.35 10.08
CA GLN A 51 -1.35 -1.37 8.75
C GLN A 51 -1.46 -2.77 8.15
N VAL A 52 -1.96 -2.85 6.92
CA VAL A 52 -1.79 -4.02 6.05
C VAL A 52 -0.44 -3.96 5.32
N PRO A 53 0.08 -5.08 4.77
CA PRO A 53 1.37 -5.07 4.06
C PRO A 53 1.48 -4.02 2.94
N LEU A 54 0.36 -3.64 2.32
CA LEU A 54 0.34 -2.60 1.29
C LEU A 54 0.81 -1.22 1.78
N HIS A 55 0.57 -0.86 3.05
CA HIS A 55 1.10 0.38 3.63
C HIS A 55 2.63 0.39 3.59
N ARG A 56 3.25 -0.73 3.98
CA ARG A 56 4.71 -0.85 3.99
C ARG A 56 5.27 -0.83 2.55
N ALA A 57 4.63 -1.52 1.61
CA ALA A 57 5.05 -1.51 0.22
C ALA A 57 4.96 -0.09 -0.40
N ALA A 58 3.92 0.65 -0.05
CA ALA A 58 3.69 2.02 -0.49
C ALA A 58 4.71 3.00 0.14
N ALA A 59 4.96 2.90 1.44
CA ALA A 59 5.97 3.70 2.15
C ALA A 59 7.40 3.46 1.66
N ILE A 60 7.70 2.27 1.12
CA ILE A 60 9.01 1.95 0.51
C ILE A 60 9.05 2.38 -0.98
N GLY A 61 7.90 2.64 -1.60
CA GLY A 61 7.80 2.94 -3.03
C GLY A 61 8.04 1.73 -3.94
N ASN A 62 7.95 0.50 -3.43
CA ASN A 62 8.25 -0.69 -4.22
C ASN A 62 7.05 -1.11 -5.09
N ILE A 63 7.03 -0.60 -6.34
CA ILE A 63 5.96 -0.88 -7.32
C ILE A 63 5.73 -2.38 -7.56
N PRO A 64 6.74 -3.25 -7.69
CA PRO A 64 6.51 -4.69 -7.83
C PRO A 64 5.71 -5.28 -6.67
N LEU A 65 6.06 -4.98 -5.42
CA LEU A 65 5.34 -5.45 -4.23
C LEU A 65 3.93 -4.84 -4.14
N ILE A 66 3.78 -3.57 -4.48
CA ILE A 66 2.47 -2.91 -4.57
C ILE A 66 1.58 -3.67 -5.55
N ASN A 67 2.05 -3.91 -6.78
CA ASN A 67 1.30 -4.64 -7.80
C ASN A 67 0.98 -6.08 -7.37
N LEU A 68 1.93 -6.77 -6.74
CA LEU A 68 1.72 -8.12 -6.20
C LEU A 68 0.59 -8.13 -5.16
N LEU A 69 0.60 -7.20 -4.22
CA LEU A 69 -0.40 -7.12 -3.16
C LEU A 69 -1.78 -6.73 -3.71
N ILE A 70 -1.85 -5.78 -4.63
CA ILE A 70 -3.10 -5.35 -5.28
C ILE A 70 -3.71 -6.49 -6.09
N LYS A 71 -2.90 -7.20 -6.89
CA LYS A 71 -3.34 -8.36 -7.67
C LYS A 71 -3.98 -9.43 -6.78
N ASN A 72 -3.48 -9.57 -5.56
CA ASN A 72 -3.98 -10.49 -4.56
C ASN A 72 -5.03 -9.87 -3.61
N LYS A 73 -5.71 -8.81 -4.05
CA LYS A 73 -6.86 -8.19 -3.34
C LYS A 73 -6.51 -7.61 -1.96
N SER A 74 -5.29 -7.09 -1.79
CA SER A 74 -4.97 -6.26 -0.64
C SER A 74 -5.84 -5.00 -0.62
N PRO A 75 -6.38 -4.59 0.53
CA PRO A 75 -7.33 -3.48 0.61
C PRO A 75 -6.63 -2.13 0.43
N LEU A 76 -6.93 -1.46 -0.69
CA LEU A 76 -6.31 -0.20 -1.13
C LEU A 76 -6.49 0.96 -0.16
N ASN A 77 -7.68 1.08 0.44
CA ASN A 77 -8.11 2.25 1.22
C ASN A 77 -8.18 1.94 2.72
N THR A 78 -7.44 0.93 3.20
CA THR A 78 -7.36 0.69 4.65
C THR A 78 -6.67 1.87 5.30
N VAL A 79 -7.24 2.36 6.40
CA VAL A 79 -6.59 3.38 7.23
C VAL A 79 -5.83 2.72 8.38
N ASP A 80 -4.65 3.25 8.65
CA ASP A 80 -3.85 2.88 9.81
C ASP A 80 -4.27 3.67 11.05
N ARG A 81 -3.54 3.52 12.17
CA ARG A 81 -3.83 4.23 13.42
C ARG A 81 -3.64 5.74 13.33
N SER A 82 -2.86 6.22 12.37
CA SER A 82 -2.70 7.65 12.08
C SER A 82 -3.76 8.14 11.10
N GLY A 83 -4.74 7.32 10.74
CA GLY A 83 -5.77 7.67 9.75
C GLY A 83 -5.26 7.68 8.31
N TRP A 84 -4.02 7.23 8.07
CA TRP A 84 -3.39 7.28 6.75
C TRP A 84 -3.66 6.01 5.96
N THR A 85 -3.90 6.17 4.66
CA THR A 85 -4.00 5.05 3.71
C THR A 85 -2.63 4.72 3.12
N PRO A 86 -2.46 3.57 2.43
CA PRO A 86 -1.26 3.31 1.65
C PRO A 86 -0.90 4.43 0.67
N LEU A 87 -1.89 5.10 0.06
CA LEU A 87 -1.63 6.25 -0.82
C LEU A 87 -0.98 7.41 -0.08
N PHE A 88 -1.43 7.73 1.14
CA PHE A 88 -0.79 8.75 1.98
C PHE A 88 0.66 8.41 2.27
N HIS A 89 0.97 7.15 2.59
CA HIS A 89 2.34 6.71 2.83
C HIS A 89 3.23 6.87 1.59
N ALA A 90 2.78 6.42 0.42
CA ALA A 90 3.54 6.62 -0.82
C ALA A 90 3.75 8.10 -1.14
N ALA A 91 2.73 8.93 -0.90
CA ALA A 91 2.78 10.35 -1.18
C ALA A 91 3.71 11.11 -0.23
N ALA A 92 3.58 10.89 1.08
CA ALA A 92 4.37 11.55 2.12
C ALA A 92 5.87 11.22 2.00
N GLU A 93 6.19 9.98 1.62
CA GLU A 93 7.59 9.53 1.40
C GLU A 93 8.14 9.97 0.03
N GLY A 94 7.38 10.71 -0.78
CA GLY A 94 7.82 11.22 -2.08
C GLY A 94 7.91 10.16 -3.18
N HIS A 95 7.24 9.02 -3.02
CA HIS A 95 7.22 7.94 -4.01
C HIS A 95 6.12 8.16 -5.04
N GLY A 96 6.26 9.21 -5.87
CA GLY A 96 5.23 9.61 -6.82
C GLY A 96 4.79 8.51 -7.79
N ASP A 97 5.70 7.69 -8.31
CA ASP A 97 5.34 6.57 -9.19
C ASP A 97 4.54 5.48 -8.46
N ALA A 98 4.83 5.24 -7.18
CA ALA A 98 4.05 4.32 -6.35
C ALA A 98 2.67 4.88 -6.02
N ALA A 99 2.58 6.19 -5.72
CA ALA A 99 1.30 6.88 -5.55
C ALA A 99 0.46 6.80 -6.82
N LEU A 100 1.04 7.08 -7.99
CA LEU A 100 0.35 6.95 -9.29
C LEU A 100 -0.09 5.51 -9.57
N ALA A 101 0.72 4.51 -9.21
CA ALA A 101 0.32 3.11 -9.34
C ALA A 101 -0.92 2.78 -8.50
N LEU A 102 -1.00 3.30 -7.27
CA LEU A 102 -2.17 3.16 -6.39
C LEU A 102 -3.39 3.89 -6.94
N ILE A 103 -3.24 5.13 -7.41
CA ILE A 103 -4.33 5.93 -7.99
C ILE A 103 -4.92 5.25 -9.23
N ARG A 104 -4.07 4.72 -10.11
CA ARG A 104 -4.50 4.01 -11.34
C ARG A 104 -5.36 2.77 -11.08
N VAL A 105 -5.26 2.17 -9.89
CA VAL A 105 -6.08 1.01 -9.51
C VAL A 105 -7.28 1.39 -8.63
N GLY A 106 -7.56 2.69 -8.48
CA GLY A 106 -8.72 3.20 -7.74
C GLY A 106 -8.48 3.42 -6.24
N ALA A 107 -7.24 3.74 -5.84
CA ALA A 107 -7.03 4.29 -4.49
C ALA A 107 -7.78 5.62 -4.34
N ASP A 108 -8.39 5.82 -3.17
CA ASP A 108 -9.21 6.99 -2.87
C ASP A 108 -8.32 8.24 -2.71
N THR A 109 -8.44 9.18 -3.65
CA THR A 109 -7.71 10.45 -3.69
C THR A 109 -8.33 11.53 -2.81
N GLU A 110 -9.61 11.39 -2.47
CA GLU A 110 -10.38 12.36 -1.70
C GLU A 110 -10.35 12.05 -0.20
N LYS A 111 -9.76 10.91 0.18
CA LYS A 111 -9.60 10.55 1.58
C LYS A 111 -8.76 11.61 2.30
N LEU A 112 -9.30 12.11 3.41
CA LEU A 112 -8.61 13.05 4.31
C LEU A 112 -7.90 12.30 5.44
N ASP A 113 -6.72 12.81 5.81
CA ASP A 113 -6.05 12.47 7.06
C ASP A 113 -6.74 13.11 8.28
N PRO A 114 -6.31 12.82 9.52
CA PRO A 114 -6.91 13.41 10.72
C PRO A 114 -6.83 14.94 10.80
N ASP A 115 -5.88 15.55 10.10
CA ASP A 115 -5.70 17.01 10.04
C ASP A 115 -6.56 17.66 8.95
N GLY A 116 -7.36 16.87 8.22
CA GLY A 116 -8.23 17.33 7.15
C GLY A 116 -7.52 17.56 5.82
N ASN A 117 -6.31 17.05 5.66
CA ASN A 117 -5.52 17.19 4.44
C ASN A 117 -5.72 16.00 3.49
N THR A 118 -5.73 16.26 2.19
CA THR A 118 -5.59 15.22 1.17
C THR A 118 -4.14 14.78 1.04
N PHE A 119 -3.92 13.60 0.45
CA PHE A 119 -2.55 13.10 0.23
C PHE A 119 -1.69 14.04 -0.64
N LEU A 120 -2.30 14.87 -1.49
CA LEU A 120 -1.61 15.87 -2.30
C LEU A 120 -0.90 16.93 -1.46
N LYS A 121 -1.44 17.27 -0.29
CA LYS A 121 -0.87 18.28 0.60
C LYS A 121 0.44 17.81 1.23
N VAL A 122 0.51 16.52 1.55
CA VAL A 122 1.73 15.88 2.10
C VAL A 122 2.70 15.43 1.01
N CYS A 123 2.25 15.38 -0.26
CA CYS A 123 3.08 14.93 -1.38
C CYS A 123 4.10 16.01 -1.80
N PRO A 124 5.41 15.76 -1.67
CA PRO A 124 6.43 16.67 -2.17
C PRO A 124 6.58 16.57 -3.71
N ASP A 125 6.08 15.48 -4.32
CA ASP A 125 6.26 15.22 -5.75
C ASP A 125 5.24 15.98 -6.61
N ASP A 126 5.72 16.93 -7.39
CA ASP A 126 4.89 17.73 -8.29
C ASP A 126 4.35 16.92 -9.48
N LYS A 127 4.96 15.77 -9.81
CA LYS A 127 4.46 14.88 -10.86
C LYS A 127 3.07 14.34 -10.55
N VAL A 128 2.83 13.99 -9.28
CA VAL A 128 1.54 13.47 -8.83
C VAL A 128 0.47 14.57 -8.89
N LYS A 129 0.82 15.78 -8.43
CA LYS A 129 -0.05 16.96 -8.51
C LYS A 129 -0.42 17.28 -9.96
N LYS A 130 0.58 17.32 -10.84
CA LYS A 130 0.40 17.56 -12.27
C LYS A 130 -0.48 16.50 -12.92
N TRP A 131 -0.25 15.22 -12.60
CA TRP A 131 -1.07 14.13 -13.15
C TRP A 131 -2.55 14.28 -12.78
N ILE A 132 -2.87 14.64 -11.53
CA ILE A 132 -4.26 14.87 -11.10
C ILE A 132 -4.86 16.10 -11.79
N GLN A 133 -4.11 17.20 -11.89
CA GLN A 133 -4.56 18.39 -12.61
C GLN A 133 -4.85 18.09 -14.08
N ASP A 134 -3.96 17.35 -14.75
CA ASP A 134 -4.13 16.93 -16.14
C ASP A 134 -5.33 15.99 -16.31
N MET A 135 -5.60 15.10 -15.34
CA MET A 135 -6.79 14.23 -15.36
C MET A 135 -8.08 15.02 -15.18
N ALA A 136 -8.14 15.93 -14.21
CA ALA A 136 -9.30 16.79 -13.99
C ALA A 136 -9.60 17.67 -15.22
N ALA A 137 -8.57 18.17 -15.90
CA ALA A 137 -8.71 18.93 -17.14
C ALA A 137 -9.28 18.09 -18.30
N ARG A 138 -9.03 16.77 -18.32
CA ARG A 138 -9.56 15.85 -19.35
C ARG A 138 -11.02 15.47 -19.09
N GLU A 139 -11.41 15.32 -17.82
CA GLU A 139 -12.80 15.03 -17.45
C GLU A 139 -13.72 16.24 -17.67
N GLY A 140 -13.19 17.47 -17.59
CA GLY A 140 -13.93 18.70 -17.94
C GLY A 140 -14.10 18.98 -19.45
N GLN A 141 -13.57 18.13 -20.33
CA GLN A 141 -13.68 18.27 -21.80
C GLN A 141 -14.61 17.23 -22.44
N GLY A 142 -15.35 16.45 -21.64
CA GLY A 142 -16.42 15.58 -22.13
C GLY A 142 -17.75 16.34 -22.24
N LEU A 143 -18.16 16.63 -23.49
CA LEU A 143 -19.50 17.08 -23.90
C LEU A 143 -20.62 16.14 -23.42
#